data_AF-A0A3N5F2M6-F1
#
_entry.id   AF-A0A3N5F2M6-F1
#
_cell.length_a   1.000
_cell.length_b   1.000
_cell.length_c   1.000
_cell.angle_alpha   90.00
_cell.angle_beta   90.00
_cell.angle_gamma   90.00
#
_symmetry.space_group_name_H-M   'P 1'
#
loop_
_entity.id
_entity.type
_entity.pdbx_description
1 polymer ?
#
loop_
_entity_poly.entity_id
_entity_poly.type
_entity_poly.pdbx_seq_one_letter_code
_entity_poly.pdbx_strand_id
1 'polypeptide(L)' 'MRKVIEPQMKLGELAIADINLDPKSRDDIPQILRGLQHIYTTPELRGAVFAILAEVLPEHQIN' A
#
# COMPACT_ATOMS: atom_id res chain seq x y z
N MET A 1 -20.51 0.19 4.42
CA MET A 1 -19.15 -0.30 4.13
C MET A 1 -18.30 0.85 3.64
N ARG A 2 -17.13 1.09 4.25
CA ARG A 2 -16.18 2.10 3.77
C ARG A 2 -15.56 1.58 2.48
N LYS A 3 -15.67 2.33 1.38
CA LYS A 3 -15.01 2.00 0.13
C LYS A 3 -13.56 2.49 0.21
N VAL A 4 -12.61 1.56 0.31
CA VAL A 4 -11.18 1.88 0.48
C VAL A 4 -10.48 2.04 -0.86
N ILE A 5 -10.91 1.28 -1.87
CA ILE A 5 -10.38 1.34 -3.24
C ILE A 5 -11.53 1.53 -4.22
N GLU A 6 -11.38 2.51 -5.11
CA GLU A 6 -12.26 2.71 -6.26
C GLU A 6 -11.87 1.71 -7.37
N PRO A 7 -12.79 0.85 -7.85
CA PRO A 7 -12.49 -0.10 -8.92
C PRO A 7 -12.12 0.59 -10.24
N GLN A 8 -12.62 1.80 -10.46
CA GLN A 8 -12.38 2.59 -11.65
C GLN A 8 -11.49 3.78 -11.30
N MET A 9 -10.37 3.90 -12.00
CA MET A 9 -9.49 5.07 -11.90
C MET A 9 -10.14 6.30 -12.49
N LYS A 10 -9.88 7.45 -11.87
CA LYS A 10 -10.24 8.77 -12.39
C LYS A 10 -9.20 9.26 -13.38
N LEU A 11 -9.60 10.22 -14.22
CA LEU A 11 -8.69 10.86 -15.14
C LEU A 11 -7.52 11.52 -14.37
N GLY A 12 -6.29 11.19 -14.78
CA GLY A 12 -5.06 11.70 -14.16
C GLY A 12 -4.54 10.87 -12.99
N GLU A 13 -5.24 9.81 -12.58
CA GLU A 13 -4.69 8.84 -11.63
C GLU A 13 -3.71 7.89 -12.31
N LEU A 14 -2.78 7.36 -11.52
CA LEU A 14 -1.82 6.34 -11.92
C LEU A 14 -1.95 5.14 -10.98
N ALA A 15 -1.79 3.92 -11.49
CA ALA A 15 -1.77 2.75 -10.63
C ALA A 15 -0.56 2.84 -9.70
N ILE A 16 -0.70 2.39 -8.45
CA ILE A 16 0.39 2.39 -7.46
C ILE A 16 1.63 1.66 -8.00
N ALA A 17 1.43 0.58 -8.77
CA ALA A 17 2.50 -0.20 -9.39
C ALA A 17 3.33 0.62 -10.41
N ASP A 18 2.74 1.64 -11.03
CA ASP A 18 3.36 2.40 -12.12
C ASP A 18 4.03 3.69 -11.62
N ILE A 19 3.91 4.02 -10.33
CA ILE A 19 4.54 5.22 -9.74
C ILE A 19 6.07 5.03 -9.73
N ASN A 20 6.78 5.92 -10.42
CA ASN A 20 8.24 5.94 -10.39
C ASN A 20 8.75 6.71 -9.17
N LEU A 21 9.47 6.03 -8.28
CA LEU A 21 10.05 6.60 -7.07
C LEU A 21 11.57 6.59 -7.18
N ASP A 22 12.20 7.77 -7.08
CA ASP A 22 13.65 7.89 -7.23
C ASP A 22 14.38 7.11 -6.12
N PRO A 23 15.17 6.07 -6.48
CA PRO A 23 15.89 5.28 -5.50
C PRO A 23 17.02 6.01 -4.78
N LYS A 24 17.47 7.15 -5.33
CA LYS A 24 18.57 7.97 -4.83
C LYS A 24 18.09 9.21 -4.08
N SER A 25 16.78 9.37 -3.89
CA SER A 25 16.27 10.48 -3.09
C SER A 25 16.88 10.44 -1.68
N ARG A 26 17.26 11.62 -1.19
CA ARG A 26 17.79 11.80 0.17
C ARG A 26 16.68 11.89 1.22
N ASP A 27 15.45 12.15 0.79
CA ASP A 27 14.30 12.19 1.67
C ASP A 27 13.87 10.78 2.03
N ASP A 28 13.34 10.59 3.24
CA ASP A 28 12.87 9.29 3.71
C ASP A 28 11.57 8.84 3.00
N ILE A 29 10.76 9.80 2.54
CA ILE A 29 9.43 9.53 1.97
C ILE A 29 9.52 8.60 0.74
N PRO A 30 10.34 8.86 -0.30
CA PRO A 30 10.45 7.95 -1.44
C PRO A 30 10.94 6.55 -1.07
N GLN A 31 11.76 6.40 -0.02
CA GLN A 31 12.20 5.09 0.44
C GLN A 31 11.05 4.31 1.10
N ILE A 32 10.29 4.95 1.99
CA ILE A 32 9.11 4.35 2.62
C ILE A 32 8.07 3.96 1.56
N LEU A 33 7.78 4.87 0.63
CA LEU A 33 6.81 4.64 -0.44
C LEU A 33 7.21 3.46 -1.34
N ARG A 34 8.51 3.23 -1.58
CA ARG A 34 8.96 2.04 -2.33
C ARG A 34 8.69 0.75 -1.58
N GLY A 35 8.92 0.73 -0.26
CA GLY A 35 8.57 -0.41 0.58
C GLY A 35 7.06 -0.71 0.52
N LEU A 36 6.24 0.33 0.65
CA LEU A 36 4.78 0.20 0.56
C LEU A 36 4.31 -0.22 -0.84
N GLN A 37 4.93 0.31 -1.90
CA GLN A 37 4.66 -0.10 -3.29
C GLN A 37 5.00 -1.58 -3.49
N HIS A 38 6.14 -2.05 -2.99
CA HIS A 38 6.54 -3.45 -3.10
C HIS A 38 5.60 -4.40 -2.34
N ILE A 39 5.17 -4.01 -1.13
CA ILE A 39 4.14 -4.75 -0.38
C ILE A 39 2.84 -4.77 -1.18
N TYR A 40 2.43 -3.64 -1.76
CA TYR A 40 1.18 -3.55 -2.51
C TYR A 40 1.20 -4.43 -3.77
N THR A 41 2.30 -4.47 -4.52
CA THR A 41 2.42 -5.19 -5.80
C THR A 41 2.75 -6.66 -5.67
N THR A 42 3.05 -7.15 -4.46
CA THR A 42 3.40 -8.55 -4.17
C THR A 42 2.30 -9.18 -3.32
N PRO A 43 1.31 -9.89 -3.90
CA PRO A 43 0.12 -10.35 -3.18
C PRO A 43 0.40 -11.22 -1.96
N GLU A 44 1.40 -12.11 -2.05
CA GLU A 44 1.80 -13.03 -0.98
C GLU A 44 2.37 -12.25 0.20
N LEU A 45 3.25 -11.29 -0.08
CA LEU A 45 3.84 -10.40 0.92
C LEU A 45 2.76 -9.53 1.57
N ARG A 46 1.85 -8.97 0.76
CA ARG A 46 0.70 -8.21 1.27
C ARG A 46 -0.12 -9.06 2.24
N GLY A 47 -0.45 -10.29 1.86
CA GLY A 47 -1.18 -11.22 2.73
C GLY A 47 -0.47 -11.44 4.07
N ALA A 48 0.83 -11.72 4.04
CA ALA A 48 1.63 -11.92 5.24
C ALA A 48 1.66 -10.67 6.15
N VAL A 49 1.86 -9.48 5.57
CA VAL A 49 1.85 -8.21 6.33
C VAL A 49 0.49 -7.97 6.97
N PHE A 50 -0.61 -8.19 6.24
CA PHE A 50 -1.95 -8.00 6.79
C PHE A 50 -2.28 -9.01 7.90
N ALA A 51 -1.77 -10.25 7.82
CA ALA A 51 -1.92 -11.21 8.90
C ALA A 51 -1.23 -10.73 10.19
N ILE A 52 -0.01 -10.20 10.10
CA ILE A 52 0.71 -9.62 11.25
C ILE A 52 -0.05 -8.40 11.80
N LEU A 53 -0.55 -7.53 10.93
CA LEU A 53 -1.32 -6.36 11.36
C LEU A 53 -2.60 -6.76 12.09
N ALA A 54 -3.27 -7.84 11.68
CA ALA A 54 -4.47 -8.33 12.35
C ALA A 54 -4.22 -8.76 13.81
N GLU A 55 -2.99 -9.16 14.17
CA GLU A 55 -2.63 -9.52 15.55
C GLU A 55 -2.54 -8.31 16.49
N VAL A 56 -2.31 -7.11 15.94
CA VAL A 56 -2.09 -5.87 16.72
C VAL A 56 -3.25 -4.88 16.60
N LEU A 57 -4.18 -5.11 15.67
CA LEU A 57 -5.34 -4.23 15.47
C LEU A 57 -6.42 -4.52 16.54
N PRO A 58 -6.99 -3.47 17.17
CA PRO A 58 -8.09 -3.64 18.11
C PRO A 58 -9.32 -4.23 17.41
N GLU A 59 -10.04 -5.14 18.08
CA GLU A 59 -11.18 -5.92 17.53
C GLU A 59 -12.24 -5.07 16.81
N HIS A 60 -12.43 -3.82 17.22
CA HIS A 60 -13.40 -2.89 16.62
C HIS A 60 -13.02 -2.38 15.22
N GLN A 61 -11.79 -2.62 14.74
CA GLN A 61 -11.28 -2.15 13.44
C GLN A 61 -11.18 -3.24 12.38
N ILE A 62 -11.49 -4.49 12.73
CA ILE A 62 -11.47 -5.63 11.82
C ILE A 62 -12.86 -5.80 11.19
N ASN A 63 -13.33 -4.81 10.43
CA ASN A 63 -14.58 -4.89 9.65
C ASN A 63 -14.51 -4.06 8.36
#